data_AF-A0A966NS03-F1
#
_entry.id   AF-A0A966NS03-F1
#
_cell.length_a   1.000
_cell.length_b   1.000
_cell.length_c   1.000
_cell.angle_alpha   90.00
_cell.angle_beta   90.00
_cell.angle_gamma   90.00
#
_symmetry.space_group_name_H-M   'P 1'
#
loop_
_entity.id
_entity.type
_entity.pdbx_description
1 polymer ?
#
loop_
_entity_poly.entity_id
_entity_poly.type
_entity_poly.pdbx_seq_one_letter_code
_entity_poly.pdbx_strand_id
1 'polypeptide(L)'
;NGSLYVMAINKVLRYDGIEKNPNVTPVDLTAKFNLPPEQHHNWKYIAFGPDGKLYVPFGAPCNICELPTPEYAQIRRYNPDGSGMEVLATGVRNTVGFDWHPTTKQLWFTNHGRDWMGDDKPNDTLSRMQKTGLNYGFPYCHEGNMPDDVVKKANPCAGVEQPVALMGPHSAVMGLKFYTGNMFPAEYKNAAFIARKGSWNRNQKIGYDVVMVKSSADGKNAKITPFITGFMNPADQSFWGRPAYLLQMPDGSMLVSDEQLGAIYRVTYKKQQVAAK
;
A
#
# COMPACT_ATOMS: atom_id res chain seq x y z
N ASN A 1 3.41 -23.29 4.71
CA ASN A 1 2.70 -24.48 5.25
C ASN A 1 1.24 -24.58 4.80
N GLY A 2 0.77 -23.75 3.83
CA GLY A 2 -0.62 -23.78 3.38
C GLY A 2 -1.62 -23.09 4.32
N SER A 3 -1.13 -22.33 5.31
CA SER A 3 -1.99 -21.59 6.22
C SER A 3 -2.42 -20.24 5.64
N LEU A 4 -3.67 -19.85 5.89
CA LEU A 4 -4.19 -18.51 5.65
C LEU A 4 -4.16 -17.71 6.95
N TYR A 5 -3.68 -16.47 6.89
CA TYR A 5 -3.72 -15.52 7.99
C TYR A 5 -4.78 -14.47 7.69
N VAL A 6 -5.68 -14.24 8.64
CA VAL A 6 -6.70 -13.21 8.57
C VAL A 6 -6.52 -12.28 9.75
N MET A 7 -6.38 -11.00 9.46
CA MET A 7 -6.16 -9.98 10.47
C MET A 7 -7.21 -8.87 10.35
N ALA A 8 -8.03 -8.75 11.38
CA ALA A 8 -8.92 -7.62 11.59
C ALA A 8 -8.22 -6.57 12.48
N ILE A 9 -8.91 -5.46 12.75
CA ILE A 9 -8.42 -4.41 13.65
C ILE A 9 -8.03 -4.97 15.02
N ASN A 10 -8.83 -5.89 15.55
CA ASN A 10 -8.73 -6.42 16.91
C ASN A 10 -8.62 -7.96 16.98
N LYS A 11 -8.38 -8.63 15.85
CA LYS A 11 -8.36 -10.10 15.78
C LYS A 11 -7.27 -10.60 14.84
N VAL A 12 -6.55 -11.64 15.25
CA VAL A 12 -5.62 -12.36 14.38
C VAL A 12 -5.95 -13.85 14.40
N LEU A 13 -6.29 -14.39 13.23
CA LEU A 13 -6.65 -15.79 13.05
C LEU A 13 -5.71 -16.46 12.04
N ARG A 14 -5.34 -17.70 12.30
CA ARG A 14 -4.60 -18.56 11.36
C ARG A 14 -5.40 -19.82 11.07
N TYR A 15 -5.62 -20.09 9.79
CA TYR A 15 -6.32 -21.26 9.30
C TYR A 15 -5.32 -22.21 8.65
N ASP A 16 -4.94 -23.29 9.34
CA ASP A 16 -3.90 -24.20 8.87
C ASP A 16 -4.42 -25.18 7.81
N GLY A 17 -3.79 -25.20 6.63
CA GLY A 17 -4.17 -26.12 5.55
C GLY A 17 -5.55 -25.82 4.92
N ILE A 18 -5.97 -24.55 4.91
CA ILE A 18 -7.31 -24.11 4.48
C ILE A 18 -7.68 -24.57 3.06
N GLU A 19 -6.71 -24.68 2.15
CA GLU A 19 -6.96 -25.15 0.77
C GLU A 19 -7.46 -26.59 0.71
N LYS A 20 -7.04 -27.44 1.66
CA LYS A 20 -7.46 -28.86 1.74
C LYS A 20 -8.68 -29.05 2.62
N ASN A 21 -8.85 -28.20 3.64
CA ASN A 21 -9.99 -28.23 4.55
C ASN A 21 -10.54 -26.81 4.75
N PRO A 22 -11.51 -26.38 3.91
CA PRO A 22 -12.13 -25.07 4.03
C PRO A 22 -12.84 -24.81 5.37
N ASN A 23 -13.17 -25.87 6.12
CA ASN A 23 -13.86 -25.81 7.41
C ASN A 23 -12.90 -25.91 8.61
N VAL A 24 -11.58 -25.77 8.40
CA VAL A 24 -10.61 -25.86 9.50
C VAL A 24 -10.92 -24.80 10.57
N THR A 25 -10.91 -25.22 11.83
CA THR A 25 -11.04 -24.30 12.96
C THR A 25 -9.79 -23.41 13.04
N PRO A 26 -9.93 -22.08 13.12
CA PRO A 26 -8.78 -21.21 13.20
C PRO A 26 -8.07 -21.31 14.54
N VAL A 27 -6.76 -21.12 14.52
CA VAL A 27 -5.95 -20.81 15.70
C VAL A 27 -6.05 -19.31 15.96
N ASP A 28 -6.46 -18.94 17.16
CA ASP A 28 -6.51 -17.55 17.60
C ASP A 28 -5.13 -17.09 18.08
N LEU A 29 -4.54 -16.15 17.35
CA LEU A 29 -3.23 -15.57 17.65
C LEU A 29 -3.35 -14.17 18.25
N THR A 30 -4.56 -13.66 18.50
CA THR A 30 -4.80 -12.25 18.86
C THR A 30 -3.92 -11.77 20.03
N ALA A 31 -3.83 -12.57 21.09
CA ALA A 31 -3.04 -12.23 22.28
C ALA A 31 -1.53 -12.11 22.00
N LYS A 32 -1.01 -12.80 20.97
CA LYS A 32 0.42 -12.77 20.61
C LYS A 32 0.81 -11.47 19.90
N PHE A 33 -0.11 -10.87 19.15
CA PHE A 33 0.18 -9.67 18.36
C PHE A 33 0.06 -8.38 19.18
N ASN A 34 -0.61 -8.42 20.34
CA ASN A 34 -0.82 -7.28 21.23
C ASN A 34 -1.29 -6.02 20.46
N LEU A 35 -2.43 -6.16 19.78
CA LEU A 35 -2.96 -5.11 18.90
C LEU A 35 -3.38 -3.88 19.72
N PRO A 36 -3.02 -2.66 19.27
CA PRO A 36 -3.44 -1.46 19.95
C PRO A 36 -4.96 -1.23 19.71
N PRO A 37 -5.67 -0.60 20.66
CA PRO A 37 -7.13 -0.64 20.71
C PRO A 37 -7.86 0.29 19.74
N GLU A 38 -7.22 1.36 19.27
CA GLU A 38 -7.87 2.38 18.44
C GLU A 38 -8.07 1.92 17.00
N GLN A 39 -9.19 2.27 16.39
CA GLN A 39 -9.62 1.68 15.12
C GLN A 39 -9.23 2.49 13.87
N HIS A 40 -9.09 3.81 13.98
CA HIS A 40 -8.90 4.67 12.81
C HIS A 40 -7.59 4.33 12.08
N HIS A 41 -7.65 4.20 10.75
CA HIS A 41 -6.56 3.71 9.89
C HIS A 41 -5.92 2.37 10.30
N ASN A 42 -6.66 1.50 11.01
CA ASN A 42 -6.12 0.21 11.45
C ASN A 42 -6.60 -1.00 10.64
N TRP A 43 -7.18 -0.81 9.44
CA TRP A 43 -7.30 -1.92 8.49
C TRP A 43 -5.93 -2.50 8.14
N LYS A 44 -5.87 -3.83 8.00
CA LYS A 44 -4.61 -4.58 7.99
C LYS A 44 -4.35 -5.15 6.60
N TYR A 45 -3.45 -4.51 5.86
CA TYR A 45 -2.81 -5.16 4.72
C TYR A 45 -1.61 -5.95 5.23
N ILE A 46 -1.66 -7.28 5.16
CA ILE A 46 -0.59 -8.14 5.66
C ILE A 46 -0.01 -8.98 4.53
N ALA A 47 1.29 -9.20 4.55
CA ALA A 47 1.93 -10.12 3.63
C ALA A 47 3.21 -10.70 4.25
N PHE A 48 3.59 -11.88 3.79
CA PHE A 48 4.88 -12.47 4.16
C PHE A 48 5.98 -11.89 3.29
N GLY A 49 7.05 -11.45 3.95
CA GLY A 49 8.26 -10.99 3.28
C GLY A 49 9.15 -12.11 2.78
N PRO A 50 10.21 -11.77 2.03
CA PRO A 50 11.18 -12.73 1.51
C PRO A 50 12.00 -13.41 2.61
N ASP A 51 11.97 -12.89 3.84
CA ASP A 51 12.56 -13.48 5.04
C ASP A 51 11.63 -14.45 5.77
N GLY A 52 10.43 -14.70 5.24
CA GLY A 52 9.43 -15.57 5.85
C GLY A 52 8.71 -14.98 7.06
N LYS A 53 8.91 -13.69 7.36
CA LYS A 53 8.21 -13.00 8.44
C LYS A 53 6.92 -12.35 7.94
N LEU A 54 5.93 -12.21 8.82
CA LEU A 54 4.65 -11.55 8.54
C LEU A 54 4.78 -10.04 8.79
N TYR A 55 4.55 -9.22 7.76
CA TYR A 55 4.61 -7.77 7.84
C TYR A 55 3.22 -7.21 8.08
N VAL A 56 3.12 -6.26 9.01
CA VAL A 56 1.84 -5.73 9.50
C VAL A 56 1.95 -4.23 9.74
N PRO A 57 1.05 -3.42 9.16
CA PRO A 57 0.99 -1.99 9.40
C PRO A 57 0.04 -1.63 10.55
N PHE A 58 0.41 -0.58 11.27
CA PHE A 58 -0.39 0.03 12.33
C PHE A 58 -0.50 1.51 12.03
N GLY A 59 -1.62 1.92 11.40
CA GLY A 59 -1.83 3.31 10.99
C GLY A 59 -2.07 4.24 12.19
N ALA A 60 -2.04 5.53 11.93
CA ALA A 60 -2.31 6.57 12.92
C ALA A 60 -3.80 6.60 13.29
N PRO A 61 -4.17 6.65 14.58
CA PRO A 61 -5.55 6.57 15.03
C PRO A 61 -6.32 7.89 14.88
N CYS A 62 -5.89 8.76 13.96
CA CYS A 62 -6.42 10.10 13.77
C CYS A 62 -6.13 10.57 12.33
N ASN A 63 -6.70 11.71 11.94
CA ASN A 63 -6.26 12.39 10.71
C ASN A 63 -4.86 12.99 10.87
N ILE A 64 -4.71 13.82 11.91
CA ILE A 64 -3.47 14.48 12.35
C ILE A 64 -3.53 14.64 13.87
N CYS A 65 -2.51 14.14 14.58
CA CYS A 65 -2.46 14.20 16.05
C CYS A 65 -1.07 13.86 16.57
N GLU A 66 -0.81 14.26 17.81
CA GLU A 66 0.19 13.58 18.62
C GLU A 66 -0.24 12.13 18.85
N LEU A 67 0.67 11.18 18.66
CA LEU A 67 0.34 9.77 18.81
C LEU A 67 -0.01 9.49 20.28
N PRO A 68 -1.16 8.84 20.57
CA PRO A 68 -1.56 8.57 21.95
C PRO A 68 -0.60 7.59 22.63
N THR A 69 -0.04 6.67 21.86
CA THR A 69 1.00 5.73 22.28
C THR A 69 1.96 5.44 21.12
N PRO A 70 3.19 4.95 21.39
CA PRO A 70 4.19 4.71 20.34
C PRO A 70 3.81 3.66 19.30
N GLU A 71 2.78 2.84 19.55
CA GLU A 71 2.42 1.69 18.74
C GLU A 71 1.85 2.02 17.35
N TYR A 72 1.46 3.27 17.11
CA TYR A 72 0.82 3.70 15.87
C TYR A 72 1.78 4.37 14.90
N ALA A 73 1.33 4.54 13.66
CA ALA A 73 2.09 5.04 12.54
C ALA A 73 3.38 4.22 12.26
N GLN A 74 3.26 2.89 12.33
CA GLN A 74 4.38 1.95 12.21
C GLN A 74 4.14 0.89 11.12
N ILE A 75 5.25 0.38 10.59
CA ILE A 75 5.29 -0.92 9.92
C ILE A 75 6.12 -1.87 10.80
N ARG A 76 5.56 -3.05 11.09
CA ARG A 76 6.20 -4.08 11.91
C ARG A 76 6.35 -5.38 11.14
N ARG A 77 7.19 -6.28 11.64
CA ARG A 77 7.18 -7.69 11.27
C ARG A 77 7.17 -8.61 12.47
N TYR A 78 6.68 -9.82 12.25
CA TYR A 78 6.51 -10.88 13.25
C TYR A 78 6.96 -12.22 12.66
N ASN A 79 7.36 -13.15 13.52
CA ASN A 79 7.40 -14.56 13.14
C ASN A 79 5.97 -15.06 12.82
N PRO A 80 5.80 -16.14 12.05
CA PRO A 80 4.46 -16.66 11.70
C PRO A 80 3.57 -17.04 12.89
N ASP A 81 4.16 -17.31 14.06
CA ASP A 81 3.42 -17.61 15.30
C ASP A 81 3.03 -16.35 16.12
N GLY A 82 3.37 -15.15 15.63
CA GLY A 82 3.15 -13.87 16.30
C GLY A 82 4.26 -13.46 17.26
N SER A 83 5.32 -14.26 17.44
CA SER A 83 6.50 -13.89 18.24
C SER A 83 7.46 -12.98 17.47
N GLY A 84 8.52 -12.49 18.13
CA GLY A 84 9.63 -11.81 17.45
C GLY A 84 9.25 -10.50 16.77
N MET A 85 8.31 -9.76 17.38
CA MET A 85 7.87 -8.45 16.91
C MET A 85 9.05 -7.48 16.79
N GLU A 86 9.14 -6.81 15.65
CA GLU A 86 10.13 -5.78 15.38
C GLU A 86 9.48 -4.61 14.65
N VAL A 87 9.74 -3.39 15.13
CA VAL A 87 9.35 -2.15 14.45
C VAL A 87 10.37 -1.86 13.35
N LEU A 88 9.90 -1.75 12.12
CA LEU A 88 10.75 -1.54 10.95
C LEU A 88 10.79 -0.09 10.52
N ALA A 89 9.65 0.59 10.59
CA ALA A 89 9.49 1.98 10.20
C ALA A 89 8.50 2.69 11.12
N THR A 90 8.71 3.99 11.31
CA THR A 90 7.82 4.90 12.05
C THR A 90 7.37 6.06 11.17
N GLY A 91 6.40 6.85 11.62
CA GLY A 91 5.91 8.02 10.89
C GLY A 91 5.16 7.66 9.60
N VAL A 92 4.65 6.43 9.49
CA VAL A 92 3.83 5.98 8.36
C VAL A 92 2.35 6.17 8.72
N ARG A 93 1.71 7.24 8.24
CA ARG A 93 0.32 7.59 8.61
C ARG A 93 -0.64 6.43 8.40
N ASN A 94 -0.72 5.91 7.18
CA ASN A 94 -1.63 4.83 6.83
C ASN A 94 -1.15 4.14 5.56
N THR A 95 -0.41 3.05 5.73
CA THR A 95 -0.05 2.17 4.62
C THR A 95 -1.07 1.04 4.51
N VAL A 96 -1.67 0.95 3.33
CA VAL A 96 -2.72 -0.02 3.00
C VAL A 96 -2.31 -0.94 1.84
N GLY A 97 -1.06 -0.87 1.40
CA GLY A 97 -0.50 -1.73 0.37
C GLY A 97 1.02 -1.68 0.36
N PHE A 98 1.64 -2.85 0.27
CA PHE A 98 3.09 -2.99 0.11
C PHE A 98 3.47 -4.26 -0.64
N ASP A 99 4.67 -4.25 -1.21
CA ASP A 99 5.29 -5.39 -1.86
C ASP A 99 6.82 -5.27 -1.78
N TRP A 100 7.53 -6.33 -2.16
CA TRP A 100 8.98 -6.34 -2.17
C TRP A 100 9.50 -6.20 -3.59
N HIS A 101 10.44 -5.29 -3.78
CA HIS A 101 11.09 -5.13 -5.07
C HIS A 101 11.76 -6.44 -5.49
N PRO A 102 11.52 -6.96 -6.71
CA PRO A 102 11.86 -8.33 -7.07
C PRO A 102 13.36 -8.62 -7.06
N THR A 103 14.20 -7.62 -7.37
CA THR A 103 15.67 -7.74 -7.32
C THR A 103 16.25 -7.41 -5.94
N THR A 104 16.02 -6.21 -5.42
CA THR A 104 16.65 -5.74 -4.16
C THR A 104 16.03 -6.32 -2.90
N LYS A 105 14.84 -6.91 -2.99
CA LYS A 105 14.05 -7.43 -1.86
C LYS A 105 13.71 -6.37 -0.81
N GLN A 106 13.87 -5.09 -1.15
CA GLN A 106 13.47 -3.99 -0.27
C GLN A 106 11.95 -3.89 -0.24
N LEU A 107 11.41 -3.56 0.94
CA LEU A 107 9.99 -3.29 1.11
C LEU A 107 9.65 -1.94 0.48
N TRP A 108 8.62 -1.90 -0.34
CA TRP A 108 8.03 -0.68 -0.88
C TRP A 108 6.59 -0.64 -0.46
N PHE A 109 6.08 0.56 -0.18
CA PHE A 109 4.75 0.71 0.39
C PHE A 109 4.12 2.03 -0.02
N THR A 110 2.80 2.00 -0.13
CA THR A 110 1.97 3.19 -0.33
C THR A 110 1.64 3.81 1.02
N ASN A 111 1.49 5.12 1.09
CA ASN A 111 1.10 5.81 2.32
C ASN A 111 0.13 6.95 1.99
N HIS A 112 -1.00 6.99 2.69
CA HIS A 112 -1.95 8.10 2.55
C HIS A 112 -1.42 9.36 3.25
N GLY A 113 -1.48 10.50 2.57
CA GLY A 113 -1.28 11.83 3.17
C GLY A 113 -2.37 12.18 4.19
N ARG A 114 -2.18 13.24 4.99
CA ARG A 114 -3.25 13.73 5.88
C ARG A 114 -4.36 14.41 5.09
N ASP A 115 -5.56 14.38 5.66
CA ASP A 115 -6.73 15.08 5.15
C ASP A 115 -6.75 16.53 5.69
N TRP A 116 -7.61 17.34 5.08
CA TRP A 116 -7.91 18.73 5.47
C TRP A 116 -6.69 19.66 5.50
N MET A 117 -5.78 19.53 4.53
CA MET A 117 -4.68 20.49 4.29
C MET A 117 -4.81 21.22 2.94
N GLY A 118 -6.00 21.17 2.35
CA GLY A 118 -6.33 21.73 1.02
C GLY A 118 -6.44 20.69 -0.08
N ASP A 119 -6.85 21.11 -1.27
CA ASP A 119 -7.13 20.22 -2.42
C ASP A 119 -5.87 19.58 -3.02
N ASP A 120 -4.74 20.27 -2.88
CA ASP A 120 -3.52 19.98 -3.62
C ASP A 120 -2.35 19.52 -2.74
N LYS A 121 -2.59 19.32 -1.44
CA LYS A 121 -1.58 18.83 -0.48
C LYS A 121 -2.18 18.17 0.77
N PRO A 122 -1.36 17.38 1.49
CA PRO A 122 -0.13 16.75 0.99
C PRO A 122 -0.45 15.65 -0.03
N ASN A 123 0.57 15.20 -0.74
CA ASN A 123 0.44 14.04 -1.62
C ASN A 123 0.35 12.75 -0.82
N ASP A 124 -0.35 11.78 -1.39
CA ASP A 124 -0.07 10.38 -1.10
C ASP A 124 1.31 10.00 -1.65
N THR A 125 1.98 9.03 -1.04
CA THR A 125 3.35 8.66 -1.43
C THR A 125 3.52 7.18 -1.75
N LEU A 126 4.40 6.89 -2.69
CA LEU A 126 5.11 5.62 -2.78
C LEU A 126 6.45 5.78 -2.08
N SER A 127 6.72 4.95 -1.08
CA SER A 127 7.94 4.98 -0.29
C SER A 127 8.66 3.63 -0.39
N ARG A 128 9.96 3.63 -0.08
CA ARG A 128 10.77 2.41 0.04
C ARG A 128 11.50 2.40 1.36
N MET A 129 11.79 1.20 1.87
CA MET A 129 12.53 0.97 3.10
C MET A 129 13.83 0.24 2.80
N GLN A 130 14.94 0.98 2.84
CA GLN A 130 16.29 0.48 2.57
C GLN A 130 16.94 -0.21 3.77
N LYS A 131 16.49 0.13 4.99
CA LYS A 131 16.93 -0.44 6.26
C LYS A 131 15.83 -0.26 7.30
N THR A 132 15.98 -0.90 8.46
CA THR A 132 15.07 -0.70 9.59
C THR A 132 15.37 0.59 10.35
N GLY A 133 14.40 1.09 11.11
CA GLY A 133 14.51 2.30 11.94
C GLY A 133 14.30 3.61 11.19
N LEU A 134 13.73 3.56 9.98
CA LEU A 134 13.47 4.75 9.17
C LEU A 134 12.19 5.47 9.60
N ASN A 135 12.18 6.80 9.46
CA ASN A 135 11.04 7.65 9.77
C ASN A 135 10.46 8.26 8.49
N TYR A 136 9.14 8.18 8.32
CA TYR A 136 8.40 8.69 7.16
C TYR A 136 7.54 9.93 7.47
N GLY A 137 7.72 10.51 8.66
CA GLY A 137 7.41 11.92 8.92
C GLY A 137 6.15 12.21 9.73
N PHE A 138 5.13 11.36 9.68
CA PHE A 138 3.91 11.58 10.48
C PHE A 138 4.24 11.70 11.99
N PRO A 139 3.66 12.64 12.74
CA PRO A 139 2.66 13.63 12.28
C PRO A 139 3.24 14.94 11.75
N TYR A 140 4.54 15.20 11.95
CA TYR A 140 5.10 16.54 11.81
C TYR A 140 5.54 16.93 10.39
N CYS A 141 5.85 15.95 9.55
CA CYS A 141 6.33 16.16 8.19
C CYS A 141 5.61 15.25 7.21
N HIS A 142 5.11 15.83 6.13
CA HIS A 142 4.46 15.14 5.04
C HIS A 142 5.39 15.09 3.83
N GLU A 143 5.22 14.07 2.99
CA GLU A 143 5.91 13.92 1.70
C GLU A 143 7.44 14.11 1.74
N GLY A 144 8.06 13.90 2.91
CA GLY A 144 9.50 14.00 3.14
C GLY A 144 10.02 15.40 3.46
N ASN A 145 9.33 16.47 3.09
CA ASN A 145 9.87 17.83 3.20
C ASN A 145 8.82 18.92 3.50
N MET A 146 7.57 18.55 3.78
CA MET A 146 6.49 19.50 4.05
C MET A 146 6.12 19.50 5.54
N PRO A 147 6.51 20.52 6.32
CA PRO A 147 6.06 20.68 7.69
C PRO A 147 4.53 20.74 7.81
N ASP A 148 3.99 20.11 8.85
CA ASP A 148 2.58 20.25 9.22
C ASP A 148 2.28 21.66 9.75
N ASP A 149 1.09 22.17 9.44
CA ASP A 149 0.64 23.52 9.80
C ASP A 149 -0.07 23.61 11.16
N VAL A 150 -0.54 22.49 11.69
CA VAL A 150 -1.28 22.37 12.95
C VAL A 150 -0.42 21.75 14.04
N VAL A 151 0.17 20.59 13.79
CA VAL A 151 1.00 19.85 14.75
C VAL A 151 2.46 20.20 14.52
N LYS A 152 2.97 21.13 15.33
CA LYS A 152 4.29 21.75 15.11
C LYS A 152 5.38 21.10 15.95
N LYS A 153 6.55 20.96 15.35
CA LYS A 153 7.79 20.53 16.00
C LYS A 153 8.98 21.29 15.39
N ALA A 154 10.03 21.54 16.16
CA ALA A 154 11.27 22.10 15.63
C ALA A 154 11.94 21.11 14.66
N ASN A 155 12.38 21.61 13.49
CA ASN A 155 13.01 20.81 12.42
C ASN A 155 12.18 19.55 12.07
N PRO A 156 10.90 19.69 11.70
CA PRO A 156 9.96 18.56 11.68
C PRO A 156 10.30 17.50 10.64
N CYS A 157 10.98 17.89 9.56
CA CYS A 157 11.40 16.99 8.48
C CYS A 157 12.85 16.48 8.61
N ALA A 158 13.56 16.81 9.69
CA ALA A 158 14.92 16.33 9.88
C ALA A 158 14.94 14.80 10.04
N GLY A 159 15.72 14.12 9.20
CA GLY A 159 15.83 12.66 9.19
C GLY A 159 14.60 11.93 8.65
N VAL A 160 13.67 12.64 7.99
CA VAL A 160 12.53 12.03 7.31
C VAL A 160 12.94 11.56 5.92
N GLU A 161 12.59 10.32 5.59
CA GLU A 161 12.88 9.72 4.30
C GLU A 161 12.06 10.38 3.18
N GLN A 162 12.71 10.59 2.03
CA GLN A 162 12.02 11.09 0.84
C GLN A 162 11.20 9.97 0.18
N PRO A 163 9.99 10.26 -0.31
CA PRO A 163 9.23 9.30 -1.07
C PRO A 163 9.92 9.01 -2.42
N VAL A 164 9.69 7.81 -2.94
CA VAL A 164 10.09 7.45 -4.31
C VAL A 164 9.28 8.25 -5.33
N ALA A 165 7.99 8.42 -5.08
CA ALA A 165 7.10 9.17 -5.95
C ALA A 165 5.95 9.80 -5.16
N LEU A 166 5.52 10.98 -5.61
CA LEU A 166 4.30 11.64 -5.17
C LEU A 166 3.14 11.16 -6.05
N MET A 167 2.12 10.58 -5.44
CA MET A 167 1.06 9.82 -6.14
C MET A 167 -0.20 10.65 -6.42
N GLY A 168 -0.17 11.92 -5.98
CA GLY A 168 -1.26 12.88 -6.06
C GLY A 168 -1.93 13.09 -4.71
N PRO A 169 -2.42 14.31 -4.43
CA PRO A 169 -3.09 14.63 -3.17
C PRO A 169 -4.44 13.93 -3.08
N HIS A 170 -4.66 13.24 -1.95
CA HIS A 170 -5.89 12.52 -1.65
C HIS A 170 -6.22 11.39 -2.64
N SER A 171 -5.26 10.88 -3.42
CA SER A 171 -5.50 9.89 -4.47
C SER A 171 -5.99 8.52 -3.94
N ALA A 172 -5.85 8.30 -2.63
CA ALA A 172 -6.09 7.05 -1.91
C ALA A 172 -5.31 5.89 -2.53
N VAL A 173 -3.98 5.96 -2.48
CA VAL A 173 -3.09 4.85 -2.90
C VAL A 173 -3.32 3.59 -2.06
N MET A 174 -3.82 2.54 -2.70
CA MET A 174 -4.14 1.27 -2.06
C MET A 174 -3.04 0.23 -2.31
N GLY A 175 -3.38 -0.88 -2.96
CA GLY A 175 -2.48 -1.99 -3.24
C GLY A 175 -1.30 -1.62 -4.12
N LEU A 176 -0.16 -2.24 -3.83
CA LEU A 176 1.08 -2.18 -4.58
C LEU A 176 1.46 -3.60 -5.01
N LYS A 177 1.85 -3.78 -6.27
CA LYS A 177 2.39 -5.04 -6.78
C LYS A 177 3.53 -4.82 -7.74
N PHE A 178 4.68 -5.43 -7.50
CA PHE A 178 5.71 -5.55 -8.53
C PHE A 178 5.38 -6.68 -9.50
N TYR A 179 5.36 -6.37 -10.78
CA TYR A 179 5.09 -7.36 -11.82
C TYR A 179 6.35 -8.12 -12.23
N THR A 180 6.34 -9.44 -12.12
CA THR A 180 7.48 -10.30 -12.46
C THR A 180 7.18 -11.28 -13.60
N GLY A 181 5.94 -11.32 -14.07
CA GLY A 181 5.46 -12.24 -15.09
C GLY A 181 5.98 -11.91 -16.49
N ASN A 182 5.65 -12.78 -17.44
CA ASN A 182 6.07 -12.65 -18.84
C ASN A 182 4.89 -12.45 -19.81
N MET A 183 3.65 -12.35 -19.32
CA MET A 183 2.47 -12.10 -20.18
C MET A 183 2.49 -10.67 -20.74
N PHE A 184 2.67 -9.66 -19.90
CA PHE A 184 2.81 -8.28 -20.33
C PHE A 184 4.15 -8.04 -21.04
N PRO A 185 4.24 -7.03 -21.92
CA PRO A 185 5.48 -6.63 -22.58
C PRO A 185 6.65 -6.41 -21.60
N ALA A 186 7.87 -6.59 -22.09
CA ALA A 186 9.08 -6.59 -21.27
C ALA A 186 9.27 -5.30 -20.47
N GLU A 187 8.77 -4.18 -20.98
CA GLU A 187 8.84 -2.89 -20.30
C GLU A 187 8.04 -2.88 -18.99
N TYR A 188 7.03 -3.72 -18.79
CA TYR A 188 6.28 -3.79 -17.51
C TYR A 188 7.00 -4.61 -16.44
N LYS A 189 8.05 -5.35 -16.81
CA LYS A 189 8.75 -6.24 -15.88
C LYS A 189 9.49 -5.43 -14.82
N ASN A 190 9.35 -5.87 -13.57
CA ASN A 190 9.85 -5.22 -12.36
C ASN A 190 9.30 -3.80 -12.12
N ALA A 191 8.28 -3.37 -12.86
CA ALA A 191 7.58 -2.13 -12.55
C ALA A 191 6.60 -2.33 -11.39
N ALA A 192 6.41 -1.27 -10.60
CA ALA A 192 5.42 -1.23 -9.54
C ALA A 192 4.06 -0.82 -10.13
N PHE A 193 3.02 -1.59 -9.87
CA PHE A 193 1.64 -1.25 -10.18
C PHE A 193 0.95 -0.82 -8.89
N ILE A 194 0.23 0.29 -8.94
CA ILE A 194 -0.42 0.90 -7.78
C ILE A 194 -1.85 1.24 -8.14
N ALA A 195 -2.79 0.75 -7.35
CA ALA A 195 -4.20 1.13 -7.45
C ALA A 195 -4.44 2.43 -6.68
N ARG A 196 -5.08 3.41 -7.32
CA ARG A 196 -5.53 4.65 -6.68
C ARG A 196 -7.05 4.60 -6.57
N LYS A 197 -7.55 4.38 -5.36
CA LYS A 197 -8.98 4.20 -5.06
C LYS A 197 -9.82 5.43 -5.37
N GLY A 198 -9.19 6.60 -5.43
CA GLY A 198 -9.83 7.84 -5.81
C GLY A 198 -10.22 8.70 -4.61
N SER A 199 -10.06 10.00 -4.82
CA SER A 199 -10.15 11.03 -3.79
C SER A 199 -11.57 11.34 -3.34
N TRP A 200 -11.72 11.58 -2.04
CA TRP A 200 -12.97 12.10 -1.44
C TRP A 200 -12.79 13.51 -0.83
N ASN A 201 -11.59 13.86 -0.39
CA ASN A 201 -11.30 15.09 0.36
C ASN A 201 -10.66 16.20 -0.52
N ARG A 202 -11.26 16.47 -1.69
CA ARG A 202 -10.90 17.58 -2.59
C ARG A 202 -12.06 17.87 -3.55
N ASN A 203 -12.12 19.09 -4.12
CA ASN A 203 -13.26 19.50 -4.96
C ASN A 203 -13.27 18.84 -6.34
N GLN A 204 -12.14 18.91 -7.03
CA GLN A 204 -11.93 18.10 -8.24
C GLN A 204 -11.44 16.73 -7.78
N LYS A 205 -11.76 15.66 -8.48
CA LYS A 205 -11.37 14.29 -8.14
C LYS A 205 -10.15 13.84 -8.95
N ILE A 206 -9.28 13.06 -8.32
CA ILE A 206 -8.18 12.33 -8.97
C ILE A 206 -8.09 10.90 -8.43
N GLY A 207 -7.24 10.09 -9.06
CA GLY A 207 -7.15 8.65 -8.81
C GLY A 207 -8.14 7.92 -9.70
N TYR A 208 -8.85 6.94 -9.13
CA TYR A 208 -9.80 6.10 -9.88
C TYR A 208 -9.12 5.42 -11.07
N ASP A 209 -7.92 4.89 -10.85
CA ASP A 209 -7.11 4.24 -11.87
C ASP A 209 -6.07 3.31 -11.27
N VAL A 210 -5.42 2.55 -12.14
CA VAL A 210 -4.17 1.85 -11.83
C VAL A 210 -3.06 2.53 -12.60
N VAL A 211 -1.99 2.87 -11.89
CA VAL A 211 -0.79 3.45 -12.47
C VAL A 211 0.38 2.48 -12.38
N MET A 212 1.29 2.59 -13.33
CA MET A 212 2.60 1.94 -13.30
C MET A 212 3.64 2.99 -12.90
N VAL A 213 4.51 2.62 -11.96
CA VAL A 213 5.69 3.38 -11.55
C VAL A 213 6.94 2.61 -11.96
N LYS A 214 7.79 3.25 -12.77
CA LYS A 214 9.13 2.77 -13.09
C LYS A 214 10.17 3.66 -12.46
N SER A 215 11.20 3.07 -11.89
CA SER A 215 12.34 3.78 -11.30
C SER A 215 13.59 2.92 -11.46
N SER A 216 14.75 3.46 -11.09
CA SER A 216 15.89 2.62 -10.74
C SER A 216 15.59 1.79 -9.49
N ALA A 217 16.40 0.76 -9.25
CA ALA A 217 16.25 -0.14 -8.10
C ALA A 217 16.41 0.57 -6.74
N ASP A 218 17.12 1.70 -6.70
CA ASP A 218 17.24 2.59 -5.55
C ASP A 218 16.12 3.66 -5.47
N GLY A 219 15.07 3.53 -6.28
CA GLY A 219 13.91 4.42 -6.26
C GLY A 219 14.13 5.80 -6.88
N LYS A 220 15.24 6.04 -7.57
CA LYS A 220 15.46 7.31 -8.28
C LYS A 220 14.77 7.34 -9.63
N ASN A 221 14.57 8.55 -10.14
CA ASN A 221 14.00 8.81 -11.47
C ASN A 221 12.64 8.12 -11.67
N ALA A 222 11.82 8.11 -10.63
CA ALA A 222 10.51 7.49 -10.69
C ALA A 222 9.63 8.21 -11.72
N LYS A 223 9.01 7.44 -12.61
CA LYS A 223 8.05 7.89 -13.61
C LYS A 223 6.74 7.17 -13.42
N ILE A 224 5.69 7.94 -13.19
CA ILE A 224 4.31 7.45 -13.10
C ILE A 224 3.68 7.52 -14.48
N THR A 225 3.05 6.43 -14.91
CA THR A 225 2.31 6.34 -16.18
C THR A 225 0.99 5.63 -15.95
N PRO A 226 -0.11 6.06 -16.60
CA PRO A 226 -1.39 5.35 -16.53
C PRO A 226 -1.26 3.90 -17.03
N PHE A 227 -1.96 2.98 -16.39
CA PHE A 227 -2.06 1.58 -16.82
C PHE A 227 -3.51 1.16 -17.10
N ILE A 228 -4.43 1.40 -16.17
CA ILE A 228 -5.88 1.19 -16.36
C ILE A 228 -6.59 2.46 -15.95
N THR A 229 -7.32 3.08 -16.87
CA THR A 229 -8.07 4.31 -16.65
C THR A 229 -9.54 4.12 -17.05
N GLY A 230 -10.34 5.17 -16.87
CA GLY A 230 -11.73 5.19 -17.33
C GLY A 230 -12.76 4.87 -16.25
N PHE A 231 -12.35 4.60 -15.00
CA PHE A 231 -13.27 4.39 -13.88
C PHE A 231 -14.00 5.67 -13.43
N MET A 232 -13.49 6.84 -13.82
CA MET A 232 -14.07 8.15 -13.53
C MET A 232 -14.20 8.95 -14.82
N ASN A 233 -15.34 9.63 -14.98
CA ASN A 233 -15.54 10.62 -16.02
C ASN A 233 -14.99 11.99 -15.54
N PRO A 234 -13.96 12.54 -16.20
CA PRO A 234 -13.39 13.83 -15.79
C PRO A 234 -14.32 15.03 -16.04
N ALA A 235 -15.31 14.91 -16.93
CA ALA A 235 -16.19 16.03 -17.27
C ALA A 235 -17.19 16.35 -16.15
N ASP A 236 -17.79 15.33 -15.54
CA ASP A 236 -18.83 15.47 -14.51
C ASP A 236 -18.41 14.93 -13.14
N GLN A 237 -17.19 14.39 -13.02
CA GLN A 237 -16.63 13.85 -11.78
C GLN A 237 -17.38 12.62 -11.23
N SER A 238 -18.25 12.00 -12.04
CA SER A 238 -18.87 10.71 -11.73
C SER A 238 -17.85 9.58 -11.86
N PHE A 239 -18.02 8.54 -11.06
CA PHE A 239 -17.18 7.35 -11.12
C PHE A 239 -18.03 6.10 -10.97
N TRP A 240 -17.61 5.02 -11.62
CA TRP A 240 -18.27 3.72 -11.56
C TRP A 240 -17.41 2.65 -10.92
N GLY A 241 -16.10 2.84 -10.83
CA GLY A 241 -15.18 1.87 -10.22
C GLY A 241 -14.15 2.52 -9.31
N ARG A 242 -13.69 1.77 -8.30
CA ARG A 242 -12.68 2.19 -7.33
C ARG A 242 -11.66 1.06 -7.14
N PRO A 243 -10.57 1.05 -7.93
CA PRO A 243 -9.59 -0.02 -7.86
C PRO A 243 -8.88 -0.03 -6.50
N ALA A 244 -8.69 -1.21 -5.91
CA ALA A 244 -8.14 -1.36 -4.56
C ALA A 244 -6.88 -2.22 -4.52
N TYR A 245 -6.92 -3.49 -4.92
CA TYR A 245 -5.80 -4.42 -4.76
C TYR A 245 -5.43 -5.13 -6.06
N LEU A 246 -4.17 -5.56 -6.13
CA LEU A 246 -3.53 -6.13 -7.31
C LEU A 246 -2.98 -7.51 -6.94
N LEU A 247 -3.23 -8.51 -7.78
CA LEU A 247 -2.66 -9.85 -7.63
C LEU A 247 -2.17 -10.36 -8.97
N GLN A 248 -0.88 -10.67 -9.07
CA GLN A 248 -0.35 -11.36 -10.25
C GLN A 248 -0.66 -12.86 -10.16
N MET A 249 -1.27 -13.40 -11.21
CA MET A 249 -1.57 -14.82 -11.34
C MET A 249 -0.36 -15.61 -11.87
N PRO A 250 -0.31 -16.95 -11.67
CA PRO A 250 0.78 -17.79 -12.15
C PRO A 250 1.03 -17.72 -13.65
N ASP A 251 -0.02 -17.47 -14.45
CA ASP A 251 0.08 -17.32 -15.90
C ASP A 251 0.65 -15.95 -16.34
N GLY A 252 0.87 -15.04 -15.40
CA GLY A 252 1.33 -13.68 -15.65
C GLY A 252 0.21 -12.66 -15.89
N SER A 253 -1.07 -13.04 -15.82
CA SER A 253 -2.16 -12.05 -15.82
C SER A 253 -2.21 -11.28 -14.49
N MET A 254 -2.81 -10.08 -14.50
CA MET A 254 -3.00 -9.27 -13.29
C MET A 254 -4.48 -9.22 -12.93
N LEU A 255 -4.84 -9.56 -11.70
CA LEU A 255 -6.15 -9.29 -11.13
C LEU A 255 -6.17 -7.92 -10.47
N VAL A 256 -7.25 -7.18 -10.65
CA VAL A 256 -7.50 -5.88 -10.02
C VAL A 256 -8.87 -5.94 -9.34
N SER A 257 -8.92 -5.74 -8.03
CA SER A 257 -10.19 -5.69 -7.30
C SER A 257 -10.81 -4.29 -7.36
N ASP A 258 -12.14 -4.24 -7.40
CA ASP A 258 -12.94 -3.01 -7.37
C ASP A 258 -13.86 -2.99 -6.16
N GLU A 259 -13.68 -2.02 -5.28
CA GLU A 259 -14.52 -1.89 -4.09
C GLU A 259 -15.93 -1.38 -4.41
N GLN A 260 -16.08 -0.55 -5.45
CA GLN A 260 -17.36 0.09 -5.78
C GLN A 260 -18.35 -0.90 -6.40
N LEU A 261 -17.86 -1.81 -7.24
CA LEU A 261 -18.68 -2.81 -7.93
C LEU A 261 -18.59 -4.21 -7.33
N GLY A 262 -17.67 -4.45 -6.38
CA GLY A 262 -17.38 -5.80 -5.90
C GLY A 262 -16.81 -6.72 -6.99
N ALA A 263 -16.22 -6.15 -8.04
CA ALA A 263 -15.71 -6.86 -9.20
C ALA A 263 -14.23 -7.23 -9.05
N ILE A 264 -13.81 -8.24 -9.80
CA ILE A 264 -12.38 -8.56 -10.03
C ILE A 264 -12.14 -8.54 -11.53
N TYR A 265 -11.36 -7.58 -12.00
CA TYR A 265 -10.94 -7.51 -13.40
C TYR A 265 -9.69 -8.36 -13.60
N ARG A 266 -9.67 -9.17 -14.66
CA ARG A 266 -8.45 -9.88 -15.10
C ARG A 266 -7.88 -9.19 -16.32
N VAL A 267 -6.67 -8.65 -16.18
CA VAL A 267 -5.94 -7.97 -17.23
C VAL A 267 -4.96 -8.94 -17.86
N THR A 268 -5.12 -9.14 -19.17
CA THR A 268 -4.27 -10.00 -19.98
C THR A 268 -3.70 -9.22 -21.15
N TYR A 269 -2.49 -9.55 -21.57
CA TYR A 269 -1.92 -9.02 -22.81
C TYR A 269 -1.88 -10.10 -23.88
N LYS A 270 -2.42 -9.79 -25.06
CA LYS A 270 -2.27 -10.60 -26.26
C LYS A 270 -1.66 -9.70 -27.33
N LYS A 271 -0.46 -10.05 -27.79
CA LYS A 271 0.19 -9.33 -28.89
C LYS A 271 -0.77 -9.32 -30.08
N GLN A 272 -1.12 -8.13 -30.56
CA GLN A 272 -1.96 -7.99 -31.75
C GLN A 272 -1.20 -8.64 -32.92
N GLN A 273 -1.79 -9.65 -33.54
CA GLN A 273 -1.24 -10.23 -34.76
C GLN A 273 -1.49 -9.20 -35.87
N VAL A 274 -0.45 -8.47 -36.25
CA VAL A 274 -0.50 -7.68 -37.48
C VAL A 274 -0.49 -8.70 -38.62
N ALA A 275 -1.56 -8.78 -39.40
CA ALA A 275 -1.59 -9.63 -40.59
C ALA A 275 -0.38 -9.26 -41.46
N ALA A 276 0.41 -10.27 -41.83
CA ALA A 276 1.47 -10.06 -42.81
C ALA A 276 0.83 -9.54 -44.10
N LYS A 277 1.31 -8.40 -44.59
CA LYS A 277 0.97 -7.89 -45.92
C LYS A 277 1.58 -8.76 -47.00
#